data_AF-A0A4S5CLF5-F1
#
_entry.id   AF-A0A4S5CLF5-F1
#
_cell.length_a   1.000
_cell.length_b   1.000
_cell.length_c   1.000
_cell.angle_alpha   90.00
_cell.angle_beta   90.00
_cell.angle_gamma   90.00
#
_symmetry.space_group_name_H-M   'P 1'
#
loop_
_entity.id
_entity.type
_entity.pdbx_description
1 polymer ?
#
loop_
_entity_poly.entity_id
_entity_poly.type
_entity_poly.pdbx_seq_one_letter_code
_entity_poly.pdbx_strand_id
1 'polypeptide(L)'
;MSNKMKNVAGLALLLLSIPASADAMRCKNALISEGDSTAEMLLKCGEPMLREDITRNEENLHGTVVEVKYGERWTYNFGKNEFMRFVTVRNGKVTDIENGPRGE
;
A
#
# COMPACT_ATOMS: atom_id res chain seq x y z
N MET A 1 -47.46 -21.80 41.39
CA MET A 1 -46.43 -22.11 40.37
C MET A 1 -46.32 -20.91 39.43
N SER A 2 -45.24 -20.13 39.56
CA SER A 2 -44.94 -18.96 38.72
C SER A 2 -44.15 -19.40 37.50
N ASN A 3 -44.58 -19.05 36.28
CA ASN A 3 -43.83 -19.36 35.06
C ASN A 3 -43.25 -18.09 34.42
N LYS A 4 -41.96 -18.19 34.14
CA LYS A 4 -40.99 -17.13 33.90
C LYS A 4 -41.21 -16.42 32.57
N MET A 5 -41.15 -15.10 32.63
CA MET A 5 -40.90 -14.18 31.53
C MET A 5 -39.60 -14.59 30.80
N LYS A 6 -39.65 -14.83 29.48
CA LYS A 6 -38.48 -15.16 28.65
C LYS A 6 -38.33 -14.18 27.49
N ASN A 7 -37.44 -13.23 27.71
CA ASN A 7 -36.43 -12.66 26.81
C ASN A 7 -36.85 -12.16 25.43
N VAL A 8 -36.93 -10.83 25.35
CA VAL A 8 -36.74 -10.02 24.15
C VAL A 8 -35.33 -10.30 23.58
N ALA A 9 -35.25 -10.85 22.38
CA ALA A 9 -33.99 -10.97 21.63
C ALA A 9 -34.26 -10.85 20.12
N GLY A 10 -34.62 -9.64 19.69
CA GLY A 10 -34.64 -9.27 18.28
C GLY A 10 -33.29 -8.65 17.91
N LEU A 11 -32.51 -9.42 17.16
CA LEU A 11 -31.12 -9.24 16.74
C LEU A 11 -30.85 -7.86 16.11
N ALA A 12 -30.16 -6.96 16.84
CA ALA A 12 -29.58 -5.73 16.28
C ALA A 12 -28.35 -6.09 15.44
N LEU A 13 -28.51 -6.20 14.12
CA LEU A 13 -27.41 -6.34 13.18
C LEU A 13 -26.73 -4.98 12.99
N LEU A 14 -25.92 -4.57 13.96
CA LEU A 14 -24.99 -3.46 13.81
C LEU A 14 -23.91 -3.87 12.81
N LEU A 15 -24.02 -3.35 11.58
CA LEU A 15 -22.95 -3.37 10.59
C LEU A 15 -21.73 -2.70 11.21
N LEU A 16 -20.77 -3.50 11.66
CA LEU A 16 -19.45 -3.03 12.07
C LEU A 16 -18.74 -2.55 10.79
N SER A 17 -18.74 -1.24 10.57
CA SER A 17 -17.95 -0.61 9.52
C SER A 17 -16.47 -0.84 9.85
N ILE A 18 -15.84 -1.80 9.19
CA ILE A 18 -14.39 -1.98 9.30
C ILE A 18 -13.74 -0.77 8.60
N PRO A 19 -12.90 0.02 9.29
CA PRO A 19 -12.15 1.07 8.62
C PRO A 19 -11.15 0.43 7.66
N ALA A 20 -11.25 0.76 6.38
CA ALA A 20 -10.22 0.46 5.40
C ALA A 20 -9.14 1.55 5.51
N SER A 21 -7.94 1.18 5.95
CA SER A 21 -6.78 2.06 5.88
C SER A 21 -6.12 1.91 4.52
N ALA A 22 -6.13 2.98 3.72
CA ALA A 22 -5.30 3.07 2.52
C ALA A 22 -4.26 4.17 2.79
N ASP A 23 -2.99 3.82 2.67
CA ASP A 23 -1.93 4.82 2.79
C ASP A 23 -1.87 5.68 1.53
N ALA A 24 -1.44 6.93 1.66
CA ALA A 24 -1.49 7.88 0.55
C ALA A 24 -0.28 8.83 0.53
N MET A 25 0.26 9.05 -0.66
CA MET A 25 1.36 9.97 -0.91
C MET A 25 0.85 11.25 -1.56
N ARG A 26 1.12 12.40 -0.94
CA ARG A 26 0.85 13.71 -1.53
C ARG A 26 2.01 14.14 -2.43
N CYS A 27 1.68 14.55 -3.65
CA CYS A 27 2.59 15.11 -4.63
C CYS A 27 2.11 16.51 -5.02
N LYS A 28 2.66 17.55 -4.37
CA LYS A 28 2.20 18.95 -4.52
C LYS A 28 0.69 19.06 -4.25
N ASN A 29 -0.11 19.25 -5.29
CA ASN A 29 -1.58 19.40 -5.24
C ASN A 29 -2.34 18.11 -5.58
N ALA A 30 -1.63 17.00 -5.76
CA ALA A 30 -2.19 15.71 -6.13
C ALA A 30 -1.94 14.66 -5.04
N LEU A 31 -2.72 13.57 -5.07
CA LEU A 31 -2.57 12.42 -4.19
C LEU A 31 -2.43 11.15 -5.04
N ILE A 32 -1.56 10.26 -4.61
CA ILE A 32 -1.42 8.88 -5.09
C ILE A 32 -1.74 7.94 -3.94
N SER A 33 -2.47 6.87 -4.25
CA SER A 33 -2.82 5.81 -3.30
C SER A 33 -2.57 4.43 -3.92
N GLU A 34 -2.66 3.38 -3.10
CA GLU A 34 -2.67 2.01 -3.60
C GLU A 34 -3.72 1.82 -4.71
N GLY A 35 -3.34 1.07 -5.76
CA GLY A 35 -4.17 0.83 -6.94
C GLY A 35 -4.01 1.86 -8.07
N ASP A 36 -3.42 3.03 -7.81
CA ASP A 36 -3.06 3.99 -8.87
C ASP A 36 -2.01 3.36 -9.80
N SER A 37 -2.07 3.71 -11.09
CA SER A 37 -1.07 3.27 -12.07
C SER A 37 0.24 4.04 -11.95
N THR A 38 1.34 3.44 -12.42
CA THR A 38 2.62 4.15 -12.57
C THR A 38 2.50 5.37 -13.49
N ALA A 39 1.64 5.30 -14.52
CA ALA A 39 1.37 6.44 -15.40
C ALA A 39 0.71 7.61 -14.63
N GLU A 40 -0.32 7.33 -13.82
CA GLU A 40 -0.94 8.35 -12.96
C GLU A 40 0.05 8.91 -11.94
N MET A 41 0.87 8.05 -11.34
CA MET A 41 1.94 8.47 -10.42
C MET A 41 2.94 9.40 -11.10
N LEU A 42 3.41 9.07 -12.30
CA LEU A 42 4.32 9.92 -13.06
C LEU A 42 3.67 11.25 -13.45
N LEU A 43 2.39 11.25 -13.86
CA LEU A 43 1.67 12.46 -14.21
C LEU A 43 1.46 13.39 -12.99
N LYS A 44 1.16 12.82 -11.82
CA LYS A 44 0.88 13.58 -10.59
C LYS A 44 2.17 14.01 -9.86
N CYS A 45 3.18 13.15 -9.82
CA CYS A 45 4.37 13.31 -8.99
C CYS A 45 5.65 13.65 -9.78
N GLY A 46 5.68 13.35 -11.07
CA GLY A 46 6.90 13.36 -11.88
C GLY A 46 7.77 12.13 -11.64
N GLU A 47 8.99 12.19 -12.18
CA GLU A 47 9.98 11.12 -12.04
C GLU A 47 10.43 10.97 -10.58
N PRO A 48 10.59 9.73 -10.07
CA PRO A 48 11.18 9.50 -8.76
C PRO A 48 12.68 9.81 -8.78
N MET A 49 13.24 10.02 -7.59
CA MET A 49 14.68 10.17 -7.40
C MET A 49 15.43 8.86 -7.69
N LEU A 50 14.84 7.72 -7.34
CA LEU A 50 15.45 6.41 -7.49
C LEU A 50 14.38 5.34 -7.78
N ARG A 51 14.73 4.36 -8.63
CA ARG A 51 13.96 3.13 -8.86
C ARG A 51 14.87 1.93 -8.63
N GLU A 52 14.43 1.01 -7.79
CA GLU A 52 15.18 -0.20 -7.44
C GLU A 52 14.31 -1.42 -7.69
N ASP A 53 14.89 -2.47 -8.25
CA ASP A 53 14.20 -3.75 -8.39
C ASP A 53 14.07 -4.42 -7.02
N ILE A 54 12.87 -4.87 -6.69
CA ILE A 54 12.64 -5.76 -5.55
C ILE A 54 12.68 -7.18 -6.10
N THR A 55 13.65 -7.97 -5.65
CA THR A 55 13.81 -9.37 -6.05
C THR A 55 13.39 -10.32 -4.93
N ARG A 56 13.06 -11.57 -5.31
CA ARG A 56 12.83 -12.67 -4.37
C ARG A 56 13.42 -13.95 -4.93
N ASN A 57 13.79 -14.86 -4.04
CA ASN A 57 14.22 -16.20 -4.38
C ASN A 57 12.98 -17.10 -4.54
N GLU A 58 12.86 -17.74 -5.70
CA GLU A 58 11.80 -18.71 -6.00
C GLU A 58 12.40 -20.03 -6.47
N GLU A 59 11.77 -21.15 -6.12
CA GLU A 59 12.18 -22.48 -6.56
C GLU A 59 11.49 -22.80 -7.89
N ASN A 60 12.26 -23.15 -8.91
CA ASN A 60 11.72 -23.56 -10.20
C ASN A 60 11.25 -25.03 -10.20
N LEU A 61 10.65 -25.48 -11.31
CA LEU A 61 10.12 -26.85 -11.46
C LEU A 61 11.17 -27.96 -11.26
N HIS A 62 12.46 -27.64 -11.31
CA HIS A 62 13.58 -28.57 -11.15
C HIS A 62 14.23 -28.48 -9.77
N GLY A 63 13.63 -27.75 -8.83
CA GLY A 63 14.16 -27.58 -7.47
C GLY A 63 15.32 -26.60 -7.35
N THR A 64 15.60 -25.80 -8.38
CA THR A 64 16.66 -24.78 -8.34
C THR A 64 16.10 -23.45 -7.86
N VAL A 65 16.75 -22.85 -6.87
CA VAL A 65 16.43 -21.49 -6.41
C VAL A 65 16.97 -20.48 -7.42
N VAL A 66 16.08 -19.63 -7.93
CA VAL A 66 16.38 -18.54 -8.86
C VAL A 66 15.91 -17.23 -8.27
N GLU A 67 16.66 -16.15 -8.55
CA GLU A 67 16.22 -14.80 -8.22
C GLU A 67 15.28 -14.29 -9.31
N VAL A 68 14.09 -13.83 -8.91
CA VAL A 68 13.09 -13.25 -9.81
C VAL A 68 12.76 -11.82 -9.40
N LYS A 69 12.47 -10.98 -10.40
CA LYS A 69 11.95 -9.62 -10.16
C LYS A 69 10.51 -9.71 -9.67
N TYR A 70 10.30 -9.30 -8.43
CA TYR A 70 9.00 -9.32 -7.76
C TYR A 70 8.26 -7.97 -7.88
N GLY A 71 9.00 -6.88 -8.05
CA GLY A 71 8.44 -5.53 -8.20
C GLY A 71 9.53 -4.48 -8.26
N GLU A 72 9.15 -3.24 -7.98
CA GLU A 72 10.06 -2.10 -7.92
C GLU A 72 9.77 -1.26 -6.68
N ARG A 73 10.78 -0.65 -6.09
CA ARG A 73 10.65 0.44 -5.11
C ARG A 73 11.01 1.74 -5.79
N TRP A 74 10.11 2.70 -5.75
CA TRP A 74 10.31 4.04 -6.28
C TRP A 74 10.42 5.00 -5.10
N THR A 75 11.48 5.81 -5.08
CA THR A 75 11.78 6.72 -3.98
C THR A 75 11.57 8.16 -4.42
N TYR A 76 10.72 8.88 -3.69
CA TYR A 76 10.50 10.31 -3.85
C TYR A 76 11.09 11.08 -2.66
N ASN A 77 11.92 12.08 -2.96
CA ASN A 77 12.47 13.01 -1.96
C ASN A 77 11.80 14.38 -2.11
N PHE A 78 11.16 14.85 -1.03
CA PHE A 78 10.47 16.15 -0.97
C PHE A 78 11.24 17.21 -0.15
N GLY A 79 12.50 16.94 0.16
CA GLY A 79 13.43 17.81 0.88
C GLY A 79 13.48 17.56 2.39
N LYS A 80 14.48 18.16 3.05
CA LYS A 80 14.82 17.96 4.48
C LYS A 80 13.71 18.04 5.53
N ASN A 81 12.63 18.74 5.24
CA ASN A 81 11.52 18.92 6.18
C ASN A 81 10.43 17.85 6.03
N GLU A 82 10.56 16.97 5.05
CA GLU A 82 9.60 15.92 4.74
C GLU A 82 10.28 14.54 4.86
N PHE A 83 9.49 13.52 5.20
CA PHE A 83 9.94 12.13 5.01
C PHE A 83 9.99 11.84 3.51
N MET A 84 11.00 11.11 3.07
CA MET A 84 10.95 10.49 1.75
C MET A 84 9.77 9.53 1.67
N ARG A 85 9.31 9.23 0.47
CA ARG A 85 8.28 8.22 0.23
C ARG A 85 8.86 7.07 -0.56
N PHE A 86 8.71 5.87 -0.02
CA PHE A 86 9.02 4.63 -0.71
C PHE A 86 7.71 4.06 -1.22
N VAL A 87 7.60 3.93 -2.54
CA VAL A 87 6.40 3.42 -3.19
C VAL A 87 6.75 2.08 -3.82
N THR A 88 6.10 1.01 -3.36
CA THR A 88 6.24 -0.29 -3.99
C THR A 88 5.29 -0.38 -5.18
N VAL A 89 5.84 -0.72 -6.33
CA VAL A 89 5.11 -0.94 -7.58
C VAL A 89 5.19 -2.42 -7.95
N ARG A 90 4.04 -3.01 -8.29
CA ARG A 90 3.95 -4.35 -8.89
C ARG A 90 3.01 -4.31 -10.08
N ASN A 91 3.42 -4.93 -11.19
CA ASN A 91 2.61 -4.99 -12.41
C ASN A 91 2.07 -3.61 -12.86
N GLY A 92 2.88 -2.56 -12.73
CA GLY A 92 2.50 -1.19 -13.11
C GLY A 92 1.49 -0.50 -12.18
N LYS A 93 1.24 -1.05 -10.99
CA LYS A 93 0.33 -0.50 -9.98
C LYS A 93 1.05 -0.25 -8.66
N VAL A 94 0.67 0.83 -7.98
CA VAL A 94 1.09 1.09 -6.60
C VAL A 94 0.44 0.04 -5.71
N THR A 95 1.25 -0.68 -4.92
CA THR A 95 0.77 -1.71 -4.00
C THR A 95 1.04 -1.41 -2.54
N ASP A 96 1.92 -0.45 -2.26
CA ASP A 96 2.29 -0.09 -0.89
C ASP A 96 3.02 1.27 -0.91
N ILE A 97 2.82 2.07 0.14
CA ILE A 97 3.42 3.40 0.31
C ILE A 97 3.92 3.49 1.75
N GLU A 98 5.22 3.74 1.92
CA GLU A 98 5.86 3.84 3.23
C GLU A 98 6.63 5.15 3.37
N ASN A 99 6.76 5.63 4.61
CA ASN A 99 7.68 6.73 4.92
C ASN A 99 9.11 6.20 5.02
N GLY A 100 10.01 6.82 4.27
CA GLY A 100 11.46 6.63 4.40
C GLY A 100 12.08 7.57 5.45
N PRO A 101 13.42 7.67 5.48
CA PRO A 101 14.10 8.68 6.27
C PRO A 101 13.75 10.09 5.80
N ARG A 102 14.09 11.11 6.59
CA ARG A 102 13.95 12.50 6.15
C ARG A 102 14.80 12.73 4.90
N GLY A 103 14.25 13.53 3.98
CA GLY A 103 14.98 13.95 2.79
C GLY A 103 16.23 14.75 3.13
N GLU A 104 17.05 14.97 2.11
CA GLU A 104 18.12 15.98 2.12
C GLU A 104 17.67 17.26 1.40
#